data_AF-A0A7C4D1H1-F1
#
_entry.id   AF-A0A7C4D1H1-F1
#
_cell.length_a   1.000
_cell.length_b   1.000
_cell.length_c   1.000
_cell.angle_alpha   90.00
_cell.angle_beta   90.00
_cell.angle_gamma   90.00
#
_symmetry.space_group_name_H-M   'P 1'
#
loop_
_entity.id
_entity.type
_entity.pdbx_description
1 polymer ?
#
loop_
_entity_poly.entity_id
_entity_poly.type
_entity_poly.pdbx_seq_one_letter_code
_entity_poly.pdbx_strand_id
1 'polypeptide(L)'
;MTLVVRSASKAFIVPNPLLSADKYLHSAANVLCLNPIMAPAIEVGGGDLFLETDTPVLAAVAGEADVSADGRRASSWAAVRFTRSLEVHAEKKAYVSIKGLRSEAEGRAPLHSGHSPALNSTELDGVEPRLLAALKAPPSLRGDGGDWLQAASRLQRYLQFLADIVQRGAELVRVNLGGVEYEAWVLEL
;
A
#
# COMPACT_ATOMS: atom_id res chain seq x y z
N MET A 1 11.51 -6.61 -16.98
CA MET A 1 10.67 -6.00 -15.94
C MET A 1 11.45 -6.04 -14.66
N THR A 2 11.77 -4.87 -14.13
CA THR A 2 12.73 -4.77 -13.04
C THR A 2 12.28 -3.68 -12.08
N LEU A 3 11.91 -4.09 -10.87
CA LEU A 3 11.85 -3.19 -9.73
C LEU A 3 13.21 -3.24 -9.04
N VAL A 4 13.86 -2.10 -8.85
CA VAL A 4 15.20 -2.01 -8.26
C VAL A 4 15.16 -1.08 -7.06
N VAL A 5 15.72 -1.53 -5.94
CA VAL A 5 16.01 -0.69 -4.78
C VAL A 5 17.23 0.17 -5.13
N ARG A 6 17.10 1.50 -5.26
CA ARG A 6 18.29 2.35 -5.43
C ARG A 6 18.88 2.82 -4.12
N SER A 7 18.05 3.02 -3.11
CA SER A 7 18.50 3.27 -1.75
C SER A 7 17.53 2.66 -0.74
N ALA A 8 18.10 2.22 0.38
CA ALA A 8 17.36 1.61 1.47
C ALA A 8 18.13 1.92 2.76
N SER A 9 17.44 2.55 3.72
CA SER A 9 17.94 2.85 5.06
C SER A 9 16.92 2.34 6.07
N LYS A 10 17.34 1.41 6.93
CA LYS A 10 16.47 0.71 7.88
C LYS A 10 15.22 0.10 7.20
N ALA A 11 15.40 -0.39 5.98
CA ALA A 11 14.37 -1.05 5.20
C ALA A 11 14.63 -2.57 5.10
N PHE A 12 13.58 -3.37 5.25
CA PHE A 12 13.66 -4.83 5.31
C PHE A 12 12.52 -5.44 4.51
N ILE A 13 12.78 -6.47 3.71
CA ILE A 13 11.71 -7.33 3.23
C ILE A 13 11.28 -8.26 4.37
N VAL A 14 9.98 -8.31 4.62
CA VAL A 14 9.38 -9.15 5.66
C VAL A 14 8.40 -10.10 4.98
N PRO A 15 8.59 -11.43 5.10
CA PRO A 15 7.86 -12.38 4.28
C PRO A 15 6.39 -12.55 4.70
N ASN A 16 6.03 -12.19 5.94
CA ASN A 16 4.66 -12.18 6.42
C ASN A 16 4.47 -11.31 7.69
N PRO A 17 3.23 -10.98 8.07
CA PRO A 17 2.94 -10.13 9.23
C PRO A 17 3.44 -10.68 10.57
N LEU A 18 3.53 -12.01 10.77
CA LEU A 18 3.90 -12.59 12.07
C LEU A 18 5.35 -12.25 12.46
N LEU A 19 6.19 -11.94 11.47
CA LEU A 19 7.58 -11.55 11.63
C LEU A 19 7.78 -10.01 11.60
N SER A 20 6.68 -9.25 11.53
CA SER A 20 6.71 -7.80 11.44
C SER A 20 6.66 -7.16 12.82
N ALA A 21 7.36 -6.04 12.96
CA ALA A 21 7.28 -5.23 14.17
C ALA A 21 5.89 -4.59 14.38
N ASP A 22 5.10 -4.46 13.32
CA ASP A 22 3.69 -4.10 13.37
C ASP A 22 2.91 -4.93 12.35
N LYS A 23 2.13 -5.90 12.85
CA LYS A 23 1.40 -6.86 12.02
C LYS A 23 0.26 -6.20 11.26
N TYR A 24 -0.38 -5.21 11.88
CA TYR A 24 -1.52 -4.53 11.27
C TYR A 24 -1.06 -3.65 10.11
N LEU A 25 -0.05 -2.80 10.31
CA LEU A 25 0.46 -1.95 9.24
C LEU A 25 0.96 -2.76 8.05
N HIS A 26 1.64 -3.88 8.31
CA HIS A 26 2.05 -4.82 7.27
C HIS A 26 0.85 -5.30 6.44
N SER A 27 -0.15 -5.87 7.11
CA SER A 27 -1.33 -6.39 6.43
C SER A 27 -2.17 -5.32 5.77
N ALA A 28 -2.25 -4.12 6.36
CA ALA A 28 -2.98 -2.99 5.79
C ALA A 28 -2.34 -2.53 4.47
N ALA A 29 -1.01 -2.43 4.40
CA ALA A 29 -0.30 -2.13 3.16
C ALA A 29 -0.62 -3.18 2.09
N ASN A 30 -0.61 -4.47 2.44
CA ASN A 30 -0.98 -5.54 1.50
C ASN A 30 -2.42 -5.42 1.02
N VAL A 31 -3.37 -5.22 1.93
CA VAL A 31 -4.79 -5.11 1.60
C VAL A 31 -5.06 -3.90 0.69
N LEU A 32 -4.45 -2.75 0.97
CA LEU A 32 -4.52 -1.56 0.09
C LEU A 32 -3.96 -1.85 -1.31
N CYS A 33 -2.89 -2.65 -1.38
CA CYS A 33 -2.27 -3.07 -2.63
C CYS A 33 -2.95 -4.29 -3.28
N LEU A 34 -4.13 -4.70 -2.80
CA LEU A 34 -4.88 -5.88 -3.28
C LEU A 34 -4.11 -7.20 -3.17
N ASN A 35 -3.16 -7.29 -2.25
CA ASN A 35 -2.45 -8.52 -1.91
C ASN A 35 -3.16 -9.28 -0.78
N PRO A 36 -2.93 -10.59 -0.64
CA PRO A 36 -3.36 -11.34 0.55
C PRO A 36 -2.81 -10.70 1.83
N ILE A 37 -3.57 -10.76 2.93
CA ILE A 37 -3.21 -10.21 4.26
C ILE A 37 -1.81 -10.67 4.71
N MET A 38 -1.45 -11.91 4.38
CA MET A 38 -0.22 -12.58 4.78
C MET A 38 0.93 -12.46 3.77
N ALA A 39 0.73 -11.74 2.66
CA ALA A 39 1.76 -11.59 1.63
C ALA A 39 3.00 -10.85 2.16
N PRO A 40 4.16 -10.94 1.49
CA PRO A 40 5.33 -10.15 1.86
C PRO A 40 5.11 -8.64 1.72
N ALA A 41 5.79 -7.87 2.56
CA ALA A 41 5.86 -6.40 2.46
C ALA A 41 7.26 -5.91 2.83
N ILE A 42 7.55 -4.65 2.50
CA ILE A 42 8.78 -3.97 2.89
C ILE A 42 8.50 -3.12 4.12
N GLU A 43 9.18 -3.41 5.22
CA GLU A 43 9.18 -2.58 6.43
C GLU A 43 10.21 -1.45 6.29
N VAL A 44 9.85 -0.21 6.63
CA VAL A 44 10.75 0.94 6.73
C VAL A 44 10.63 1.53 8.13
N GLY A 45 11.68 1.36 8.96
CA GLY A 45 11.66 1.74 10.38
C GLY A 45 12.47 3.00 10.68
N GLY A 46 11.89 4.20 10.52
CA GLY A 46 12.57 5.46 10.84
C GLY A 46 13.72 5.76 9.88
N GLY A 47 13.45 5.63 8.57
CA GLY A 47 14.43 5.66 7.49
C GLY A 47 13.76 5.79 6.12
N ASP A 48 14.47 5.37 5.08
CA ASP A 48 14.16 5.71 3.69
C ASP A 48 14.14 4.48 2.78
N LEU A 49 13.25 4.50 1.80
CA LEU A 49 13.22 3.55 0.71
C LEU A 49 13.02 4.30 -0.61
N PHE A 50 13.88 4.01 -1.58
CA PHE A 50 13.72 4.48 -2.95
C PHE A 50 13.74 3.31 -3.92
N LEU A 51 12.65 3.17 -4.66
CA LEU A 51 12.46 2.15 -5.68
C LEU A 51 12.39 2.81 -7.05
N GLU A 52 12.97 2.15 -8.04
CA GLU A 52 12.79 2.47 -9.46
C GLU A 52 12.22 1.29 -10.22
N THR A 53 11.49 1.59 -11.29
CA THR A 53 10.90 0.59 -12.17
C THR A 53 10.96 1.02 -13.64
N ASP A 54 11.02 0.05 -14.54
CA ASP A 54 10.90 0.23 -15.99
C ASP A 54 9.46 0.01 -16.51
N THR A 55 8.58 -0.48 -15.65
CA THR A 55 7.16 -0.75 -15.96
C THR A 55 6.25 -0.16 -14.91
N PRO A 56 4.97 0.13 -15.23
CA PRO A 56 4.01 0.55 -14.22
C PRO A 56 3.85 -0.48 -13.09
N VAL A 57 3.85 -0.03 -11.85
CA VAL A 57 3.73 -0.86 -10.64
C VAL A 57 2.66 -0.28 -9.72
N LEU A 58 1.82 -1.15 -9.16
CA LEU A 58 0.94 -0.81 -8.05
C LEU A 58 1.67 -1.05 -6.73
N ALA A 59 1.65 -0.04 -5.87
CA ALA A 59 2.12 -0.11 -4.51
C ALA A 59 1.07 0.43 -3.55
N ALA A 60 1.24 0.16 -2.27
CA ALA A 60 0.56 0.90 -1.22
C ALA A 60 1.49 1.08 -0.02
N VAL A 61 1.29 2.17 0.70
CA VAL A 61 1.98 2.45 1.95
C VAL A 61 0.95 2.48 3.07
N ALA A 62 1.32 1.94 4.24
CA ALA A 62 0.57 2.06 5.49
C ALA A 62 1.53 2.45 6.62
N GLY A 63 1.19 3.49 7.39
CA GLY A 63 1.97 3.96 8.54
C GLY A 63 2.26 5.45 8.50
N GLU A 64 3.20 5.89 9.34
CA GLU A 64 3.64 7.29 9.41
C GLU A 64 4.80 7.52 8.43
N ALA A 65 4.46 7.93 7.21
CA ALA A 65 5.44 8.22 6.17
C ALA A 65 5.01 9.36 5.23
N ASP A 66 6.01 10.08 4.73
CA ASP A 66 5.92 10.87 3.51
C ASP A 66 6.15 9.96 2.30
N VAL A 67 5.27 10.07 1.30
CA VAL A 67 5.32 9.22 0.10
C VAL A 67 5.32 10.10 -1.14
N SER A 68 6.21 9.81 -2.07
CA SER A 68 6.26 10.42 -3.41
C SER A 68 6.27 9.34 -4.46
N ALA A 69 5.36 9.42 -5.43
CA ALA A 69 5.30 8.53 -6.59
C ALA A 69 5.50 9.36 -7.86
N ASP A 70 6.50 9.00 -8.66
CA ASP A 70 6.90 9.72 -9.88
C ASP A 70 7.11 11.24 -9.65
N GLY A 71 7.57 11.63 -8.46
CA GLY A 71 7.80 13.02 -8.05
C GLY A 71 6.56 13.76 -7.52
N ARG A 72 5.42 13.07 -7.36
CA ARG A 72 4.18 13.66 -6.81
C ARG A 72 3.87 13.09 -5.44
N ARG A 73 3.52 13.96 -4.50
CA ARG A 73 3.09 13.56 -3.15
C ARG A 73 1.88 12.63 -3.22
N ALA A 74 1.96 11.51 -2.50
CA ALA A 74 0.90 10.52 -2.34
C ALA A 74 0.60 10.30 -0.84
N SER A 75 -0.52 9.65 -0.54
CA SER A 75 -0.91 9.35 0.83
C SER A 75 -0.30 8.04 1.31
N SER A 76 0.21 8.01 2.55
CA SER A 76 0.72 6.81 3.24
C SER A 76 -0.35 5.87 3.78
N TRP A 77 -1.58 5.98 3.28
CA TRP A 77 -2.73 5.12 3.58
C TRP A 77 -3.61 4.92 2.34
N ALA A 78 -2.98 4.88 1.17
CA ALA A 78 -3.63 4.66 -0.11
C ALA A 78 -2.73 3.83 -1.04
N ALA A 79 -3.35 3.15 -2.00
CA ALA A 79 -2.64 2.59 -3.12
C ALA A 79 -2.21 3.71 -4.09
N VAL A 80 -1.08 3.50 -4.73
CA VAL A 80 -0.51 4.41 -5.71
C VAL A 80 0.07 3.60 -6.87
N ARG A 81 -0.12 4.12 -8.07
CA ARG A 81 0.57 3.62 -9.26
C ARG A 81 1.75 4.52 -9.55
N PHE A 82 2.91 3.92 -9.78
CA PHE A 82 4.09 4.65 -10.23
C PHE A 82 4.69 3.94 -11.45
N THR A 83 5.42 4.69 -12.27
CA THR A 83 5.96 4.23 -13.55
C THR A 83 7.47 4.42 -13.67
N ARG A 84 8.06 5.20 -12.76
CA ARG A 84 9.48 5.50 -12.71
C ARG A 84 10.04 5.30 -11.32
N SER A 85 9.44 5.93 -10.31
CA SER A 85 9.96 5.88 -8.94
C SER A 85 8.91 5.93 -7.84
N LEU A 86 9.23 5.30 -6.72
CA LEU A 86 8.53 5.41 -5.45
C LEU A 86 9.53 5.74 -4.35
N GLU A 87 9.28 6.84 -3.65
CA GLU A 87 10.08 7.30 -2.51
C GLU A 87 9.22 7.26 -1.25
N VAL A 88 9.76 6.68 -0.19
CA VAL A 88 9.10 6.57 1.11
C VAL A 88 10.08 6.98 2.19
N HIS A 89 9.73 8.02 2.93
CA HIS A 89 10.42 8.44 4.15
C HIS A 89 9.52 8.14 5.34
N ALA A 90 9.90 7.17 6.18
CA ALA A 90 9.13 6.81 7.36
C ALA A 90 9.66 7.54 8.58
N GLU A 91 8.82 8.34 9.25
CA GLU A 91 9.21 9.05 10.47
C GLU A 91 9.46 8.06 11.63
N LYS A 92 8.59 7.06 11.76
CA LYS A 92 8.71 6.00 12.78
C LYS A 92 8.67 4.62 12.15
N LYS A 93 7.57 4.30 11.49
CA LYS A 93 7.34 2.98 10.89
C LYS A 93 6.31 3.08 9.78
N ALA A 94 6.65 2.51 8.64
CA ALA A 94 5.74 2.29 7.54
C ALA A 94 6.00 0.94 6.88
N TYR A 95 4.98 0.42 6.22
CA TYR A 95 5.07 -0.75 5.37
C TYR A 95 4.71 -0.37 3.95
N VAL A 96 5.53 -0.83 3.01
CA VAL A 96 5.35 -0.66 1.58
C VAL A 96 5.03 -2.03 1.00
N SER A 97 3.82 -2.19 0.48
CA SER A 97 3.45 -3.37 -0.28
C SER A 97 3.57 -3.07 -1.77
N ILE A 98 4.07 -4.03 -2.52
CA ILE A 98 4.12 -3.99 -3.98
C ILE A 98 3.24 -5.14 -4.49
N LYS A 99 2.41 -4.89 -5.49
CA LYS A 99 1.55 -5.91 -6.08
C LYS A 99 2.42 -7.04 -6.65
N GLY A 100 2.12 -8.28 -6.28
CA GLY A 100 2.89 -9.44 -6.71
C GLY A 100 4.27 -9.60 -6.06
N LEU A 101 4.60 -8.85 -4.99
CA LEU A 101 5.85 -9.02 -4.26
C LEU A 101 6.01 -10.45 -3.72
N ARG A 102 7.19 -11.03 -3.95
CA ARG A 102 7.59 -12.33 -3.41
C ARG A 102 8.81 -12.18 -2.52
N SER A 103 8.92 -13.06 -1.55
CA SER A 103 10.09 -13.20 -0.70
C SER A 103 10.38 -14.69 -0.52
N GLU A 104 11.61 -15.08 -0.79
CA GLU A 104 12.13 -16.42 -0.46
C GLU A 104 12.82 -16.43 0.91
N ALA A 105 12.86 -15.28 1.59
CA ALA A 105 13.47 -15.19 2.91
C ALA A 105 12.61 -15.90 3.95
N GLU A 106 13.23 -16.74 4.78
CA GLU A 106 12.57 -17.37 5.94
C GLU A 106 12.28 -16.36 7.06
N GLY A 107 12.94 -15.21 7.03
CA GLY A 107 12.88 -14.18 8.06
C GLY A 107 12.93 -12.76 7.50
N ARG A 108 12.92 -11.78 8.41
CA ARG A 108 13.14 -10.38 8.09
C ARG A 108 14.56 -10.20 7.51
N ALA A 109 14.66 -9.75 6.26
CA ALA A 109 15.93 -9.60 5.56
C ALA A 109 16.17 -8.14 5.15
N PRO A 110 17.37 -7.58 5.36
CA PRO A 110 17.66 -6.18 4.99
C PRO A 110 17.62 -5.97 3.47
N LEU A 111 17.14 -4.81 3.06
CA LEU A 111 17.24 -4.35 1.68
C LEU A 111 18.50 -3.50 1.48
N HIS A 112 19.11 -3.64 0.32
CA HIS A 112 20.32 -2.92 -0.06
C HIS A 112 20.15 -2.31 -1.45
N SER A 113 20.91 -1.26 -1.72
CA SER A 113 20.98 -0.68 -3.07
C SER A 113 21.40 -1.74 -4.10
N GLY A 114 20.75 -1.72 -5.27
CA GLY A 114 20.94 -2.70 -6.33
C GLY A 114 20.10 -3.98 -6.18
N HIS A 115 19.48 -4.22 -5.02
CA HIS A 115 18.58 -5.36 -4.85
C HIS A 115 17.37 -5.20 -5.78
N SER A 116 17.05 -6.24 -6.55
CA SER A 116 15.82 -6.32 -7.34
C SER A 116 14.83 -7.29 -6.68
N PRO A 117 13.79 -6.82 -5.96
CA PRO A 117 12.82 -7.69 -5.32
C PRO A 117 12.08 -8.57 -6.34
N ALA A 118 11.83 -9.82 -5.99
CA ALA A 118 11.11 -10.75 -6.85
C ALA A 118 9.63 -10.35 -6.98
N LEU A 119 9.11 -10.31 -8.20
CA LEU A 119 7.72 -9.97 -8.51
C LEU A 119 7.04 -11.06 -9.34
N ASN A 120 5.73 -11.26 -9.14
CA ASN A 120 4.89 -12.09 -10.02
C ASN A 120 4.37 -11.27 -11.21
N SER A 121 4.94 -11.46 -12.39
CA SER A 121 4.65 -10.66 -13.59
C SER A 121 3.18 -10.65 -14.01
N THR A 122 2.41 -11.70 -13.70
CA THR A 122 0.98 -11.81 -14.05
C THR A 122 0.06 -10.95 -13.18
N GLU A 123 0.55 -10.43 -12.06
CA GLU A 123 -0.27 -9.71 -11.09
C GLU A 123 -0.08 -8.20 -11.13
N LEU A 124 0.80 -7.72 -12.00
CA LEU A 124 1.23 -6.31 -12.06
C LEU A 124 0.36 -5.47 -13.02
N ASP A 125 -0.65 -6.08 -13.64
CA ASP A 125 -1.61 -5.37 -14.45
C ASP A 125 -2.27 -4.26 -13.64
N GLY A 126 -2.27 -3.07 -14.26
CA GLY A 126 -2.70 -1.85 -13.61
C GLY A 126 -4.17 -1.92 -13.22
N VAL A 127 -4.46 -1.50 -11.98
CA VAL A 127 -5.84 -1.26 -11.53
C VAL A 127 -6.44 -0.09 -12.31
N GLU A 128 -7.71 -0.20 -12.68
CA GLU A 128 -8.43 0.89 -13.35
C GLU A 128 -8.39 2.17 -12.48
N PRO A 129 -8.25 3.37 -13.08
CA PRO A 129 -8.07 4.62 -12.33
C PRO A 129 -9.17 4.88 -11.29
N ARG A 130 -10.43 4.52 -11.59
CA ARG A 130 -11.56 4.67 -10.66
C ARG A 130 -11.39 3.80 -9.43
N LEU A 131 -11.03 2.53 -9.62
CA LEU A 131 -10.78 1.62 -8.53
C LEU A 131 -9.54 2.04 -7.73
N LEU A 132 -8.46 2.49 -8.40
CA LEU A 132 -7.27 3.02 -7.73
C LEU A 132 -7.60 4.16 -6.76
N ALA A 133 -8.48 5.08 -7.15
CA ALA A 133 -8.93 6.17 -6.29
C ALA A 133 -9.70 5.68 -5.04
N ALA A 134 -10.33 4.51 -5.10
CA ALA A 134 -11.08 3.92 -3.99
C ALA A 134 -10.19 3.15 -2.99
N LEU A 135 -8.97 2.76 -3.39
CA LEU A 135 -8.03 1.98 -2.56
C LEU A 135 -7.33 2.87 -1.52
N LYS A 136 -8.10 3.40 -0.58
CA LYS A 136 -7.65 4.28 0.51
C LYS A 136 -8.28 3.87 1.83
N ALA A 137 -7.47 3.83 2.88
CA ALA A 137 -7.97 3.53 4.23
C ALA A 137 -8.56 4.80 4.88
N PRO A 138 -9.83 4.76 5.32
CA PRO A 138 -10.41 5.85 6.10
C PRO A 138 -9.72 5.92 7.47
N PRO A 139 -9.66 7.11 8.12
CA PRO A 139 -8.97 7.29 9.40
C PRO A 139 -9.42 6.31 10.50
N SER A 140 -10.71 5.97 10.55
CA SER A 140 -11.29 5.01 11.51
C SER A 140 -10.76 3.58 11.35
N LEU A 141 -10.13 3.25 10.22
CA LEU A 141 -9.54 1.95 9.94
C LEU A 141 -8.01 2.03 9.88
N ARG A 142 -7.36 3.02 10.50
CA ARG A 142 -5.89 3.10 10.55
C ARG A 142 -5.26 2.47 11.79
N GLY A 143 -6.07 2.02 12.74
CA GLY A 143 -5.63 1.33 13.95
C GLY A 143 -6.14 -0.11 14.04
N ASP A 144 -5.43 -0.94 14.79
CA ASP A 144 -5.76 -2.35 15.00
C ASP A 144 -6.79 -2.60 16.11
N GLY A 145 -6.90 -1.70 17.08
CA GLY A 145 -7.81 -1.85 18.22
C GLY A 145 -7.51 -3.08 19.08
N GLY A 146 -6.29 -3.63 19.02
CA GLY A 146 -5.84 -4.79 19.79
C GLY A 146 -5.93 -6.15 19.10
N ASP A 147 -6.68 -6.28 17.99
CA ASP A 147 -6.70 -7.49 17.15
C ASP A 147 -6.39 -7.13 15.69
N TRP A 148 -5.12 -7.26 15.33
CA TRP A 148 -4.62 -6.91 14.01
C TRP A 148 -5.27 -7.70 12.87
N LEU A 149 -5.62 -8.98 13.09
CA LEU A 149 -6.17 -9.83 12.02
C LEU A 149 -7.63 -9.48 11.76
N GLN A 150 -8.39 -9.23 12.83
CA GLN A 150 -9.76 -8.75 12.72
C GLN A 150 -9.80 -7.36 12.08
N ALA A 151 -8.89 -6.46 12.47
CA ALA A 151 -8.78 -5.13 11.88
C ALA A 151 -8.40 -5.19 10.39
N ALA A 152 -7.41 -6.00 10.01
CA ALA A 152 -7.01 -6.18 8.61
C ALA A 152 -8.15 -6.75 7.76
N SER A 153 -8.89 -7.72 8.31
CA SER A 153 -10.07 -8.30 7.67
C SER A 153 -11.21 -7.29 7.52
N ARG A 154 -11.38 -6.37 8.47
CA ARG A 154 -12.35 -5.27 8.38
C ARG A 154 -11.96 -4.29 7.27
N LEU A 155 -10.69 -3.92 7.18
CA LEU A 155 -10.19 -3.08 6.09
C LEU A 155 -10.37 -3.77 4.72
N GLN A 156 -10.07 -5.07 4.63
CA GLN A 156 -10.25 -5.84 3.40
C GLN A 156 -11.71 -5.85 2.93
N ARG A 157 -12.65 -6.14 3.84
CA ARG A 157 -14.09 -6.11 3.53
C ARG A 157 -14.56 -4.72 3.10
N TYR A 158 -14.06 -3.68 3.75
CA TYR A 158 -14.36 -2.30 3.37
C TYR A 158 -13.90 -1.99 1.93
N LEU A 159 -12.66 -2.35 1.58
CA LEU A 159 -12.14 -2.13 0.23
C LEU A 159 -12.85 -3.00 -0.82
N GLN A 160 -13.23 -4.24 -0.49
CA GLN A 160 -14.03 -5.09 -1.38
C GLN A 160 -15.38 -4.47 -1.66
N PHE A 161 -16.09 -4.01 -0.62
CA PHE A 161 -17.36 -3.30 -0.80
C PHE A 161 -17.20 -2.05 -1.67
N LEU A 162 -16.15 -1.25 -1.45
CA LEU A 162 -15.86 -0.10 -2.29
C LEU A 162 -15.58 -0.50 -3.75
N ALA A 163 -14.80 -1.55 -3.97
CA ALA A 163 -14.51 -2.04 -5.31
C ALA A 163 -15.80 -2.46 -6.04
N ASP A 164 -16.69 -3.18 -5.35
CA ASP A 164 -17.96 -3.64 -5.89
C ASP A 164 -18.87 -2.47 -6.29
N ILE A 165 -19.01 -1.43 -5.45
CA ILE A 165 -19.85 -0.28 -5.80
C ILE A 165 -19.23 0.54 -6.94
N VAL A 166 -17.90 0.67 -7.00
CA VAL A 166 -17.20 1.37 -8.08
C VAL A 166 -17.42 0.64 -9.41
N GLN A 167 -17.32 -0.68 -9.42
CA GLN A 167 -17.60 -1.51 -10.59
C GLN A 167 -19.06 -1.42 -11.04
N ARG A 168 -19.99 -1.22 -10.09
CA ARG A 168 -21.41 -0.96 -10.38
C ARG A 168 -21.69 0.45 -10.90
N GLY A 169 -20.67 1.29 -11.02
CA GLY A 169 -20.79 2.63 -11.59
C GLY A 169 -20.74 3.77 -10.57
N ALA A 170 -20.48 3.49 -9.28
CA ALA A 170 -20.45 4.54 -8.26
C ALA A 170 -19.43 5.65 -8.60
N GLU A 171 -19.83 6.90 -8.39
CA GLU A 171 -19.01 8.07 -8.65
C GLU A 171 -18.47 8.67 -7.34
N LEU A 172 -17.24 9.16 -7.38
CA LEU A 172 -16.64 9.86 -6.26
C LEU A 172 -17.08 11.32 -6.31
N VAL A 173 -17.86 11.74 -5.33
CA VAL A 173 -18.31 13.12 -5.17
C VAL A 173 -17.62 13.78 -3.99
N ARG A 174 -17.38 15.08 -4.11
CA ARG A 174 -16.88 15.94 -3.03
C ARG A 174 -18.02 16.79 -2.51
N VAL A 175 -18.31 16.67 -1.23
CA VAL A 175 -19.43 17.35 -0.57
C VAL A 175 -18.87 18.31 0.48
N ASN A 176 -19.26 19.57 0.43
CA ASN A 176 -18.94 20.52 1.48
C ASN A 176 -20.11 20.60 2.48
N LEU A 177 -19.89 20.19 3.72
CA LEU A 177 -20.87 20.30 4.81
C LEU A 177 -20.30 21.22 5.88
N GLY A 178 -20.86 22.42 6.01
CA GLY A 178 -20.47 23.38 7.04
C GLY A 178 -19.03 23.87 6.92
N GLY A 179 -18.48 23.98 5.71
CA GLY A 179 -17.09 24.41 5.47
C GLY A 179 -16.07 23.27 5.49
N VAL A 180 -16.50 22.03 5.78
CA VAL A 180 -15.64 20.83 5.77
C VAL A 180 -15.93 20.04 4.49
N GLU A 181 -14.87 19.70 3.74
CA GLU A 181 -14.95 18.89 2.52
C GLU A 181 -14.88 17.40 2.87
N TYR A 182 -15.81 16.63 2.31
CA TYR A 182 -15.93 15.19 2.44
C TYR A 182 -15.86 14.53 1.07
N GLU A 183 -15.23 13.37 0.98
CA GLU A 183 -15.25 12.52 -0.21
C GLU A 183 -16.22 11.35 0.04
N ALA A 184 -17.16 11.12 -0.88
CA ALA A 184 -18.14 10.04 -0.79
C ALA A 184 -18.31 9.32 -2.13
N TRP A 185 -18.46 7.99 -2.09
CA TRP A 185 -18.84 7.20 -3.26
C TRP A 185 -20.36 7.06 -3.30
N VAL A 186 -20.98 7.50 -4.39
CA VAL A 186 -22.45 7.50 -4.57
C VAL A 186 -22.81 6.61 -5.75
N LEU A 187 -23.78 5.71 -5.54
CA LEU A 187 -24.34 4.86 -6.57
C LEU A 187 -25.82 5.22 -6.74
N GLU A 188 -26.24 5.58 -7.95
CA GLU A 188 -27.66 5.71 -8.27
C GLU A 188 -28.30 4.31 -8.28
N LEU A 189 -29.41 4.14 -7.55
CA LEU A 189 -30.15 2.89 -7.41
C LEU A 189 -31.33 2.83 -8.39
#